data_AF-A0A314KL65-F1
#
_entry.id   AF-A0A314KL65-F1
#
_cell.length_a   1.000
_cell.length_b   1.000
_cell.length_c   1.000
_cell.angle_alpha   90.00
_cell.angle_beta   90.00
_cell.angle_gamma   90.00
#
_symmetry.space_group_name_H-M   'P 1'
#
loop_
_entity.id
_entity.type
_entity.pdbx_description
1 polymer ?
#
loop_
_entity_poly.entity_id
_entity_poly.type
_entity_poly.pdbx_seq_one_letter_code
_entity_poly.pdbx_strand_id
1 'polypeptide(L)'
;MIIHSRNGIIFVQILQKKILSYLPTRSIVIASSVCKSWNSIITSSSLTTKISATKKPWLFFCGQNNIFIKNNQAFAFDANANEWIILPTSTLLSQDFFIGSNGFFFATTSQNFSFKPILNGTWAQTSPLKFSRCNPLVGVYYKDGLNQEPRFIVVGGVRFVGGLVEIEDRLAVEIYNPNLDF
;
A
#
# COMPACT_ATOMS: atom_id res chain seq x y z
N MET A 1 -31.48 29.57 5.58
CA MET A 1 -30.87 28.98 4.37
C MET A 1 -29.37 29.30 4.39
N ILE A 2 -28.55 28.42 4.96
CA ILE A 2 -27.10 28.64 5.04
C ILE A 2 -26.51 28.19 3.71
N ILE A 3 -26.09 29.14 2.89
CA ILE A 3 -25.35 28.87 1.65
C ILE A 3 -23.95 28.41 2.06
N HIS A 4 -23.76 27.09 2.18
CA HIS A 4 -22.43 26.51 2.28
C HIS A 4 -21.70 26.76 0.94
N SER A 5 -20.82 27.76 0.93
CA SER A 5 -19.92 28.01 -0.20
C SER A 5 -19.06 26.77 -0.44
N ARG A 6 -19.23 26.13 -1.61
CA ARG A 6 -18.40 25.01 -2.07
C ARG A 6 -16.90 25.30 -1.91
N ASN A 7 -16.51 26.58 -2.03
CA ASN A 7 -15.11 27.02 -1.94
C ASN A 7 -14.56 26.96 -0.49
N GLY A 8 -15.39 27.22 0.52
CA GLY A 8 -14.99 27.14 1.93
C GLY A 8 -14.71 25.71 2.38
N ILE A 9 -15.54 24.76 1.92
CA ILE A 9 -15.38 23.33 2.23
C ILE A 9 -14.08 22.78 1.60
N ILE A 10 -13.77 23.18 0.37
CA ILE A 10 -12.56 22.76 -0.33
C ILE A 10 -11.31 23.28 0.38
N PHE A 11 -11.30 24.55 0.83
CA PHE A 11 -10.17 25.12 1.56
C PHE A 11 -9.89 24.39 2.88
N VAL A 12 -10.94 24.10 3.65
CA VAL A 12 -10.84 23.36 4.92
C VAL A 12 -10.25 21.96 4.69
N GLN A 13 -10.70 21.25 3.64
CA GLN A 13 -10.15 19.92 3.31
C GLN A 13 -8.68 19.97 2.88
N ILE A 14 -8.28 20.99 2.12
CA ILE A 14 -6.87 21.18 1.72
C ILE A 14 -5.98 21.43 2.94
N LEU A 15 -6.42 22.32 3.83
CA LEU A 15 -5.68 22.65 5.05
C LEU A 15 -5.57 21.43 5.97
N GLN A 16 -6.66 20.68 6.12
CA GLN A 16 -6.69 19.47 6.93
C GLN A 16 -5.75 18.38 6.38
N LYS A 17 -5.74 18.15 5.06
CA LYS A 17 -4.75 17.26 4.41
C LYS A 17 -3.31 17.72 4.71
N LYS A 18 -3.06 19.02 4.64
CA LYS A 18 -1.74 19.58 4.93
C LYS A 18 -1.32 19.32 6.38
N ILE A 19 -2.18 19.62 7.35
CA ILE A 19 -1.91 19.38 8.78
C ILE A 19 -1.63 17.89 9.04
N LEU A 20 -2.51 17.01 8.56
CA LEU A 20 -2.37 15.55 8.73
C LEU A 20 -1.07 15.03 8.11
N SER A 21 -0.61 15.62 6.99
CA SER A 21 0.65 15.23 6.37
C SER A 21 1.89 15.51 7.23
N TYR A 22 1.83 16.42 8.20
CA TYR A 22 2.94 16.73 9.11
C TYR A 22 2.92 15.92 10.42
N LEU A 23 1.80 15.28 10.76
CA LEU A 23 1.68 14.54 12.02
C LEU A 23 2.60 13.31 12.07
N PRO A 24 3.21 12.96 13.21
CA PRO A 24 3.89 11.68 13.38
C PRO A 24 3.01 10.48 13.00
N THR A 25 3.61 9.37 12.58
CA THR A 25 2.88 8.20 12.07
C THR A 25 1.83 7.68 13.07
N ARG A 26 2.21 7.53 14.34
CA ARG A 26 1.28 7.14 15.41
C ARG A 26 0.10 8.09 15.52
N SER A 27 0.34 9.40 15.43
CA SER A 27 -0.72 10.41 15.47
C SER A 27 -1.65 10.31 14.27
N ILE A 28 -1.17 9.94 13.09
CA ILE A 28 -2.02 9.71 11.91
C ILE A 28 -2.93 8.50 12.10
N VAL A 29 -2.40 7.39 12.64
CA VAL A 29 -3.21 6.20 12.93
C VAL A 29 -4.27 6.50 13.99
N ILE A 30 -3.95 7.27 15.02
CA ILE A 30 -4.94 7.71 16.01
C ILE A 30 -5.95 8.67 15.37
N ALA A 31 -5.49 9.60 14.53
CA ALA A 31 -6.32 10.57 13.83
C ALA A 31 -7.35 9.90 12.89
N SER A 32 -7.02 8.74 12.29
CA SER A 32 -7.97 7.99 11.45
C SER A 32 -9.14 7.41 12.25
N SER A 33 -8.97 7.25 13.57
CA SER A 33 -10.01 6.74 14.47
C SER A 33 -10.95 7.83 15.00
N VAL A 34 -10.68 9.12 14.73
CA VAL A 34 -11.45 10.25 15.28
C VAL A 34 -12.85 10.33 14.68
N CYS A 35 -12.97 10.35 13.34
CA CYS A 35 -14.26 10.36 12.66
C CYS A 35 -14.17 9.87 11.20
N LYS A 36 -15.31 9.55 10.57
CA LYS A 36 -15.39 9.04 9.19
C LYS A 36 -14.72 9.97 8.17
N SER A 37 -14.82 11.29 8.36
CA SER A 37 -14.21 12.27 7.46
C SER A 37 -12.68 12.25 7.56
N TRP A 38 -12.14 12.22 8.77
CA TRP A 38 -10.69 12.14 9.00
C TRP A 38 -10.14 10.82 8.47
N ASN A 39 -10.83 9.71 8.75
CA ASN A 39 -10.50 8.42 8.18
C ASN A 39 -10.45 8.52 6.65
N SER A 40 -11.52 8.98 5.99
CA SER A 40 -11.58 9.10 4.53
C SER A 40 -10.44 9.94 3.93
N ILE A 41 -10.03 11.02 4.60
CA ILE A 41 -8.89 11.85 4.17
C ILE A 41 -7.57 11.10 4.34
N ILE A 42 -7.36 10.46 5.48
CA ILE A 42 -6.13 9.73 5.82
C ILE A 42 -5.93 8.52 4.91
N THR A 43 -7.02 7.87 4.53
CA THR A 43 -7.01 6.70 3.64
C THR A 43 -6.98 7.08 2.17
N SER A 44 -7.07 8.36 1.84
CA SER A 44 -7.00 8.81 0.45
C SER A 44 -5.60 8.63 -0.12
N SER A 45 -5.49 8.10 -1.33
CA SER A 45 -4.22 7.94 -2.05
C SER A 45 -3.40 9.23 -2.07
N SER A 46 -4.06 10.37 -2.32
CA SER A 46 -3.45 11.71 -2.37
C SER A 46 -2.68 12.12 -1.11
N LEU A 47 -3.12 11.67 0.07
CA LEU A 47 -2.44 12.00 1.33
C LEU A 47 -1.28 11.03 1.57
N THR A 48 -1.50 9.74 1.35
CA THR A 48 -0.48 8.70 1.55
C THR A 48 0.77 8.96 0.71
N THR A 49 0.61 9.38 -0.55
CA THR A 49 1.75 9.76 -1.42
C THR A 49 2.48 10.99 -0.89
N LYS A 50 1.74 12.01 -0.44
CA LYS A 50 2.35 13.23 0.12
C LYS A 50 3.12 12.92 1.39
N ILE A 51 2.58 12.08 2.27
CA ILE A 51 3.27 11.61 3.48
C ILE A 51 4.54 10.83 3.11
N SER A 52 4.45 9.93 2.12
CA SER A 52 5.58 9.16 1.61
C SER A 52 6.71 10.06 1.09
N ALA A 53 6.35 11.15 0.38
CA ALA A 53 7.32 12.07 -0.20
C ALA A 53 7.94 13.06 0.82
N THR A 54 7.23 13.42 1.89
CA THR A 54 7.69 14.45 2.85
C THR A 54 8.30 13.88 4.12
N LYS A 55 8.08 12.60 4.42
CA LYS A 55 8.59 11.98 5.65
C LYS A 55 9.75 11.04 5.39
N LYS A 56 10.48 10.75 6.46
CA LYS A 56 11.41 9.63 6.51
C LYS A 56 10.66 8.35 6.08
N PRO A 57 11.29 7.48 5.29
CA PRO A 57 10.67 6.26 4.80
C PRO A 57 10.23 5.41 5.98
N TRP A 58 9.05 4.80 5.85
CA TRP A 58 8.56 3.86 6.84
C TRP A 58 9.26 2.53 6.66
N LEU A 59 9.80 2.01 7.75
CA LEU A 59 10.40 0.69 7.77
C LEU A 59 9.38 -0.30 8.32
N PHE A 60 9.03 -1.27 7.48
CA PHE A 60 8.19 -2.39 7.86
C PHE A 60 9.02 -3.66 7.83
N PHE A 61 8.79 -4.53 8.80
CA PHE A 61 9.37 -5.87 8.84
C PHE A 61 8.25 -6.90 8.90
N CYS A 62 8.31 -7.91 8.04
CA CYS A 62 7.35 -9.00 8.02
C CYS A 62 8.11 -10.30 8.29
N GLY A 63 7.88 -10.88 9.47
CA GLY A 63 8.33 -12.23 9.77
C GLY A 63 7.37 -13.23 9.14
N GLN A 64 7.83 -13.93 8.10
CA GLN A 64 7.09 -15.02 7.45
C GLN A 64 7.57 -16.37 7.98
N ASN A 65 6.63 -17.21 8.40
CA ASN A 65 6.84 -18.60 8.77
C ASN A 65 6.10 -19.50 7.77
N ASN A 66 6.87 -20.21 6.96
CA ASN A 66 6.33 -21.04 5.88
C ASN A 66 5.64 -22.33 6.38
N ILE A 67 5.83 -22.70 7.65
CA ILE A 67 5.25 -23.91 8.25
C ILE A 67 3.98 -23.55 9.05
N PHE A 68 4.07 -22.49 9.85
CA PHE A 68 2.97 -22.02 10.70
C PHE A 68 2.61 -20.58 10.33
N ILE A 69 1.84 -20.44 9.25
CA ILE A 69 1.40 -19.13 8.72
C ILE A 69 0.70 -18.28 9.80
N LYS A 70 0.01 -18.91 10.75
CA LYS A 70 -0.62 -18.25 11.91
C LYS A 70 0.37 -17.49 12.81
N ASN A 71 1.66 -17.81 12.72
CA ASN A 71 2.75 -17.15 13.46
C ASN A 71 3.40 -16.01 12.66
N ASN A 72 2.92 -15.72 11.45
CA ASN A 72 3.40 -14.57 10.70
C ASN A 72 3.13 -13.29 11.49
N GLN A 73 4.10 -12.37 11.52
CA GLN A 73 3.97 -11.14 12.30
C GLN A 73 4.55 -9.97 11.52
N ALA A 74 3.79 -8.89 11.44
CA ALA A 74 4.23 -7.63 10.86
C ALA A 74 4.61 -6.64 11.95
N PHE A 75 5.63 -5.83 11.68
CA PHE A 75 6.14 -4.79 12.54
C PHE A 75 6.34 -3.51 11.73
N ALA A 76 6.10 -2.37 12.36
CA ALA A 76 6.43 -1.06 11.83
C ALA A 76 7.41 -0.37 12.79
N PHE A 77 8.46 0.25 12.27
CA PHE A 77 9.37 1.03 13.07
C PHE A 77 8.92 2.50 13.12
N ASP A 78 8.70 3.03 14.33
CA ASP A 78 8.47 4.46 14.53
C ASP A 78 9.80 5.15 14.83
N ALA A 79 10.36 5.82 13.81
CA ALA A 79 11.62 6.53 13.93
C ALA A 79 11.60 7.73 14.91
N ASN A 80 10.41 8.25 15.28
CA ASN A 80 10.32 9.35 16.25
C ASN A 80 10.34 8.81 17.69
N ALA A 81 9.68 7.68 17.93
CA ALA A 81 9.70 7.00 19.23
C ALA A 81 10.91 6.08 19.41
N ASN A 82 11.60 5.74 18.32
CA ASN A 82 12.67 4.73 18.27
C ASN A 82 12.19 3.35 18.77
N GLU A 83 10.98 2.96 18.36
CA GLU A 83 10.31 1.75 18.85
C GLU A 83 9.73 0.93 17.70
N TRP A 84 9.61 -0.38 17.92
CA TRP A 84 8.91 -1.30 17.02
C TRP A 84 7.47 -1.48 17.49
N ILE A 85 6.54 -1.29 16.56
CA ILE A 85 5.11 -1.44 16.78
C ILE A 85 4.65 -2.73 16.11
N ILE A 86 3.99 -3.60 16.86
CA ILE A 86 3.37 -4.83 16.35
C ILE A 86 2.12 -4.44 15.55
N LEU A 87 2.08 -4.82 14.29
CA LEU A 87 0.92 -4.63 13.44
C LEU A 87 -0.04 -5.83 13.55
N PRO A 88 -1.36 -5.64 13.36
CA PRO A 88 -2.32 -6.74 13.37
C PRO A 88 -1.97 -7.79 12.31
N THR A 89 -2.16 -9.08 12.59
CA THR A 89 -1.93 -10.17 11.62
C THR A 89 -2.77 -10.07 10.36
N SER A 90 -3.94 -9.41 10.43
CA SER A 90 -4.77 -9.05 9.25
C SER A 90 -4.05 -8.12 8.27
N THR A 91 -2.90 -7.54 8.65
CA THR A 91 -2.05 -6.79 7.73
C THR A 91 -1.36 -7.69 6.72
N LEU A 92 -1.15 -8.96 7.05
CA LEU A 92 -0.47 -9.93 6.22
C LEU A 92 -1.49 -10.80 5.48
N LEU A 93 -1.27 -10.98 4.18
CA LEU A 93 -1.88 -12.11 3.48
C LEU A 93 -1.09 -13.37 3.79
N SER A 94 -1.79 -14.50 3.81
CA SER A 94 -1.22 -15.85 3.76
C SER A 94 -0.65 -16.14 2.36
N GLN A 95 0.20 -15.26 1.84
CA GLN A 95 0.82 -15.39 0.52
C GLN A 95 2.33 -15.39 0.62
N ASP A 96 2.97 -16.02 -0.36
CA ASP A 96 4.39 -16.38 -0.34
C ASP A 96 5.31 -15.15 -0.37
N PHE A 97 4.91 -14.07 -1.04
CA PHE A 97 5.73 -12.88 -1.22
C PHE A 97 4.99 -11.61 -0.83
N PHE A 98 5.64 -10.78 -0.02
CA PHE A 98 5.12 -9.53 0.49
C PHE A 98 6.06 -8.37 0.11
N ILE A 99 5.50 -7.30 -0.46
CA ILE A 99 6.27 -6.17 -0.99
C ILE A 99 5.63 -4.86 -0.53
N GLY A 100 6.43 -3.89 -0.10
CA GLY A 100 5.97 -2.54 0.22
C GLY A 100 6.46 -1.53 -0.82
N SER A 101 5.57 -0.70 -1.36
CA SER A 101 5.95 0.34 -2.31
C SER A 101 5.00 1.55 -2.24
N ASN A 102 5.57 2.75 -2.06
CA ASN A 102 4.91 4.06 -2.09
C ASN A 102 3.52 4.14 -1.40
N GLY A 103 3.41 3.62 -0.17
CA GLY A 103 2.16 3.68 0.60
C GLY A 103 1.21 2.50 0.41
N PHE A 104 1.62 1.47 -0.34
CA PHE A 104 0.87 0.24 -0.56
C PHE A 104 1.68 -0.98 -0.10
N PHE A 105 0.95 -1.99 0.36
CA PHE A 105 1.43 -3.36 0.44
C PHE A 105 0.94 -4.14 -0.77
N PHE A 106 1.77 -5.05 -1.23
CA PHE A 106 1.50 -5.96 -2.32
C PHE A 106 1.79 -7.37 -1.86
N ALA A 107 1.01 -8.30 -2.41
CA ALA A 107 1.27 -9.71 -2.27
C ALA A 107 1.15 -10.37 -3.64
N THR A 108 2.08 -11.28 -3.91
CA THR A 108 2.10 -12.04 -5.17
C THR A 108 2.13 -13.52 -4.84
N THR A 109 1.31 -14.29 -5.53
CA THR A 109 1.50 -15.73 -5.71
C THR A 109 1.78 -16.02 -7.18
N SER A 110 1.99 -17.28 -7.54
CA SER A 110 2.23 -17.68 -8.91
C SER A 110 1.17 -17.19 -9.91
N GLN A 111 -0.07 -16.90 -9.50
CA GLN A 111 -1.13 -16.43 -10.41
C GLN A 111 -1.83 -15.16 -9.95
N ASN A 112 -1.77 -14.84 -8.65
CA ASN A 112 -2.51 -13.71 -8.10
C ASN A 112 -1.57 -12.56 -7.79
N PHE A 113 -2.02 -11.36 -8.12
CA PHE A 113 -1.43 -10.12 -7.64
C PHE A 113 -2.50 -9.40 -6.81
N SER A 114 -2.11 -8.97 -5.62
CA SER A 114 -3.02 -8.34 -4.67
C SER A 114 -2.34 -7.16 -4.02
N PHE A 115 -3.12 -6.17 -3.60
CA PHE A 115 -2.61 -4.98 -2.97
C PHE A 115 -3.55 -4.47 -1.88
N LYS A 116 -3.01 -3.63 -1.01
CA LYS A 116 -3.81 -2.77 -0.13
C LYS A 116 -3.05 -1.51 0.27
N PRO A 117 -3.74 -0.40 0.57
CA PRO A 117 -3.13 0.74 1.26
C PRO A 117 -2.58 0.35 2.63
N ILE A 118 -1.44 0.92 3.03
CA ILE A 118 -0.77 0.60 4.31
C ILE A 118 -1.61 1.02 5.53
N LEU A 119 -2.25 2.19 5.46
CA LEU A 119 -2.91 2.80 6.63
C LEU A 119 -4.32 2.29 6.92
N ASN A 120 -5.09 2.01 5.88
CA ASN A 120 -6.43 1.43 6.02
C ASN A 120 -6.89 0.91 4.66
N GLY A 121 -7.24 -0.37 4.60
CA GLY A 121 -7.69 -1.00 3.39
C GLY A 121 -7.81 -2.51 3.56
N THR A 122 -8.77 -3.07 2.85
CA THR A 122 -8.87 -4.50 2.64
C THR A 122 -7.92 -4.90 1.51
N TRP A 123 -7.45 -6.15 1.56
CA TRP A 123 -6.76 -6.73 0.43
C TRP A 123 -7.69 -6.79 -0.77
N ALA A 124 -7.19 -6.32 -1.89
CA ALA A 124 -7.85 -6.34 -3.17
C ALA A 124 -7.02 -7.14 -4.16
N GLN A 125 -7.68 -7.98 -4.94
CA GLN A 125 -7.05 -8.72 -6.01
C GLN A 125 -7.13 -7.91 -7.30
N THR A 126 -6.02 -7.80 -8.02
CA THR A 126 -6.02 -7.21 -9.37
C THR A 126 -6.46 -8.25 -10.39
N SER A 127 -6.52 -7.86 -11.67
CA SER A 127 -6.43 -8.84 -12.74
C SER A 127 -5.24 -9.79 -12.52
N PRO A 128 -5.36 -11.09 -12.81
CA PRO A 128 -4.27 -12.06 -12.65
C PRO A 128 -2.99 -11.66 -13.39
N LEU A 129 -1.85 -12.19 -12.92
CA LEU A 129 -0.57 -12.00 -13.59
C LEU A 129 -0.59 -12.67 -14.97
N LYS A 130 -0.34 -11.90 -16.04
CA LYS A 130 -0.20 -12.47 -17.39
C LYS A 130 1.02 -13.37 -17.46
N PHE A 131 2.07 -13.02 -16.72
CA PHE A 131 3.22 -13.88 -16.53
C PHE A 131 3.27 -14.34 -15.07
N SER A 132 3.00 -15.63 -14.88
CA SER A 132 3.15 -16.29 -13.58
C SER A 132 4.54 -16.05 -13.01
N ARG A 133 4.64 -15.50 -11.80
CA ARG A 133 5.90 -15.07 -11.19
C ARG A 133 5.79 -14.94 -9.68
N CYS A 134 6.95 -15.02 -9.05
CA CYS A 134 7.19 -14.86 -7.63
C CYS A 134 8.29 -13.82 -7.41
N ASN A 135 8.28 -13.11 -6.28
CA ASN A 135 9.28 -12.10 -5.94
C ASN A 135 9.56 -11.02 -7.02
N PRO A 136 8.54 -10.42 -7.66
CA PRO A 136 8.79 -9.36 -8.63
C PRO A 136 9.20 -8.06 -7.93
N LEU A 137 9.81 -7.14 -8.69
CA LEU A 137 9.95 -5.75 -8.26
C LEU A 137 8.63 -5.01 -8.54
N VAL A 138 8.12 -4.28 -7.56
CA VAL A 138 6.87 -3.52 -7.68
C VAL A 138 7.11 -2.03 -7.42
N GLY A 139 6.77 -1.21 -8.41
CA GLY A 139 6.75 0.24 -8.32
C GLY A 139 5.33 0.78 -8.35
N VAL A 140 5.14 1.95 -7.73
CA VAL A 140 3.89 2.70 -7.79
C VAL A 140 4.18 4.08 -8.32
N TYR A 141 3.51 4.44 -9.41
CA TYR A 141 3.53 5.78 -9.97
C TYR A 141 2.11 6.30 -10.11
N TYR A 142 1.98 7.61 -10.30
CA TYR A 142 0.68 8.26 -10.43
C TYR A 142 0.56 8.85 -11.81
N LYS A 143 -0.62 8.70 -12.44
CA LYS A 143 -0.90 9.39 -13.69
C LYS A 143 -1.03 10.89 -13.45
N ASP A 144 -0.44 11.69 -14.34
CA ASP A 144 -0.63 13.13 -14.36
C ASP A 144 -2.11 13.45 -14.61
N GLY A 145 -2.70 14.27 -13.74
CA GLY A 145 -4.12 14.65 -13.80
C GLY A 145 -4.72 15.02 -12.44
N LEU A 146 -5.95 15.54 -12.46
CA LEU A 146 -6.65 16.06 -11.27
C LEU A 146 -6.87 15.00 -10.17
N ASN A 147 -7.04 13.73 -10.54
CA ASN A 147 -7.39 12.66 -9.61
C ASN A 147 -6.21 11.79 -9.13
N GLN A 148 -4.96 12.07 -9.56
CA GLN A 148 -3.73 11.34 -9.20
C GLN A 148 -3.98 9.84 -8.96
N GLU A 149 -4.35 9.13 -10.01
CA GLU A 149 -4.66 7.71 -9.91
C GLU A 149 -3.38 6.88 -9.84
N PRO A 150 -3.29 5.91 -8.90
CA PRO A 150 -2.14 5.02 -8.85
C PRO A 150 -2.13 4.08 -10.05
N ARG A 151 -0.92 3.72 -10.47
CA ARG A 151 -0.61 2.64 -11.39
C ARG A 151 0.51 1.82 -10.78
N PHE A 152 0.42 0.50 -10.91
CA PHE A 152 1.42 -0.41 -10.37
C PHE A 152 2.22 -0.98 -11.53
N ILE A 153 3.54 -0.89 -11.45
CA ILE A 153 4.45 -1.53 -12.40
C ILE A 153 5.07 -2.74 -11.71
N VAL A 154 4.96 -3.90 -12.36
CA VAL A 154 5.47 -5.18 -11.86
C VAL A 154 6.53 -5.68 -12.84
N VAL A 155 7.76 -5.88 -12.37
CA VAL A 155 8.93 -6.15 -13.21
C VAL A 155 9.64 -7.42 -12.74
N GLY A 156 10.00 -8.28 -13.70
CA GLY A 156 10.81 -9.46 -13.46
C GLY A 156 10.17 -10.41 -12.46
N GLY A 157 10.98 -11.05 -11.61
CA GLY A 157 10.54 -12.12 -10.73
C GLY A 157 10.83 -13.50 -11.33
N VAL A 158 10.66 -14.52 -10.50
CA VAL A 158 11.03 -15.90 -10.83
C VAL A 158 9.77 -16.72 -11.01
N ARG A 159 9.72 -17.54 -12.07
CA ARG A 159 8.63 -18.49 -12.27
C ARG A 159 9.05 -19.87 -11.81
N PHE A 160 8.14 -20.56 -11.13
CA PHE A 160 8.31 -21.95 -10.73
C PHE A 160 7.36 -22.86 -11.53
N VAL A 161 7.88 -23.94 -12.08
CA VAL A 161 7.11 -24.99 -12.76
C VAL A 161 7.49 -26.32 -12.15
N GLY A 162 6.54 -26.99 -11.47
CA GLY A 162 6.81 -28.27 -10.80
C GLY A 162 7.90 -28.21 -9.72
N GLY A 163 8.08 -27.05 -9.06
CA GLY A 163 9.13 -26.83 -8.06
C GLY A 163 10.50 -26.48 -8.63
N LEU A 164 10.66 -26.47 -9.96
CA LEU A 164 11.88 -26.04 -10.64
C LEU A 164 11.76 -24.56 -11.05
N VAL A 165 12.87 -23.85 -10.98
CA VAL A 165 12.98 -22.48 -11.51
C VAL A 165 12.99 -22.53 -13.02
N GLU A 166 12.08 -21.81 -13.67
CA GLU A 166 12.11 -21.58 -15.11
C GLU A 166 13.21 -20.53 -15.40
N ILE A 167 14.28 -20.97 -16.06
CA ILE A 167 15.51 -20.18 -16.28
C ILE A 167 15.38 -19.22 -17.47
N GLU A 168 14.25 -19.23 -18.19
CA GLU A 168 14.01 -18.22 -19.21
C GLU A 168 13.94 -16.84 -18.54
N ASP A 169 14.93 -16.00 -18.86
CA ASP A 169 15.10 -14.66 -18.30
C ASP A 169 14.08 -13.69 -18.90
N ARG A 170 12.82 -13.91 -18.50
CA ARG A 170 11.70 -13.06 -18.88
C ARG A 170 11.66 -11.93 -17.87
N LEU A 171 12.41 -10.85 -18.15
CA LEU A 171 12.25 -9.53 -17.52
C LEU A 171 10.93 -8.88 -17.94
N ALA A 172 9.83 -9.62 -17.85
CA ALA A 172 8.51 -9.21 -18.26
C ALA A 172 8.05 -8.05 -17.39
N VAL A 173 7.44 -7.06 -18.01
CA VAL A 173 6.90 -5.86 -17.36
C VAL A 173 5.39 -5.84 -17.56
N GLU A 174 4.66 -5.68 -16.46
CA GLU A 174 3.20 -5.52 -16.46
C GLU A 174 2.83 -4.21 -15.75
N ILE A 175 1.77 -3.55 -16.24
CA ILE A 175 1.22 -2.33 -15.64
C ILE A 175 -0.23 -2.59 -15.27
N TYR A 176 -0.56 -2.39 -14.00
CA TYR A 176 -1.89 -2.56 -13.46
C TYR A 176 -2.57 -1.22 -13.19
N ASN A 177 -3.85 -1.17 -13.50
CA ASN A 177 -4.73 -0.10 -13.09
C ASN A 177 -5.69 -0.63 -12.02
N PRO A 178 -5.46 -0.34 -10.73
CA PRO A 178 -6.32 -0.83 -9.66
C PRO A 178 -7.77 -0.37 -9.80
N ASN A 179 -8.06 0.72 -10.53
CA ASN A 179 -9.43 1.19 -10.71
C ASN A 179 -10.23 0.43 -11.79
N LEU A 180 -9.57 -0.42 -12.60
CA LEU A 180 -10.24 -1.27 -13.60
C LEU A 180 -10.43 -2.70 -13.11
N ASP A 181 -9.86 -3.04 -11.96
CA ASP A 181 -9.86 -4.39 -11.38
C ASP A 181 -10.92 -4.54 -10.26
N PHE A 182 -11.84 -3.57 -10.12
CA PHE A 182 -13.01 -3.61 -9.23
C PHE A 182 -14.31 -3.31 -9.98
#